data_AF-A0A529NDQ0-F1
#
_entry.id   AF-A0A529NDQ0-F1
#
_cell.length_a   1.000
_cell.length_b   1.000
_cell.length_c   1.000
_cell.angle_alpha   90.00
_cell.angle_beta   90.00
_cell.angle_gamma   90.00
#
_symmetry.space_group_name_H-M   'P 1'
#
loop_
_entity.id
_entity.type
_entity.pdbx_description
1 polymer ?
#
loop_
_entity_poly.entity_id
_entity_poly.type
_entity_poly.pdbx_seq_one_letter_code
_entity_poly.pdbx_strand_id
1 'polypeptide(L)'
;VFGIPARMRADGRESEAPDMAAVERAVTAAKANGAQGIIVSFLHAWRNSAQEASVKAAITRLAFDLFVFTSAEVWPVIREYERSSTAILNGYVHPRVSGYLTALEERLKRRGVPARPMLTKSNGGLMNAAEGKRACVNMLLSGTASGVIGASWLARQGGEDKVLT
;
A
#
# COMPACT_ATOMS: atom_id res chain seq x y z
N VAL A 1 4.42 10.01 -15.36
CA VAL A 1 5.64 9.52 -14.67
C VAL A 1 6.66 10.63 -14.74
N PHE A 2 7.31 10.97 -13.63
CA PHE A 2 8.28 12.06 -13.55
C PHE A 2 9.58 11.53 -12.96
N GLY A 3 10.71 11.80 -13.61
CA GLY A 3 12.03 11.44 -13.07
C GLY A 3 12.46 12.47 -12.04
N ILE A 4 12.98 12.00 -10.90
CA ILE A 4 13.55 12.84 -9.85
C ILE A 4 15.04 12.49 -9.72
N PRO A 5 15.96 13.46 -9.86
CA PRO A 5 17.37 13.27 -9.53
C PRO A 5 17.50 12.84 -8.07
N ALA A 6 17.99 11.61 -7.87
CA ALA A 6 18.24 11.00 -6.56
C ALA A 6 19.03 9.71 -6.79
N ARG A 7 19.91 9.36 -5.85
CA ARG A 7 20.62 8.08 -5.90
C ARG A 7 20.90 7.50 -4.51
N MET A 8 20.34 6.32 -4.29
CA MET A 8 20.75 5.38 -3.26
C MET A 8 21.66 4.32 -3.88
N ARG A 9 22.74 3.94 -3.19
CA ARG A 9 23.61 2.83 -3.58
C ARG A 9 23.01 1.49 -3.15
N ALA A 10 23.46 0.39 -3.75
CA ALA A 10 22.97 -0.95 -3.43
C ALA A 10 23.24 -1.38 -1.98
N ASP A 11 24.24 -0.79 -1.31
CA ASP A 11 24.54 -0.99 0.11
C ASP A 11 23.65 -0.18 1.06
N GLY A 12 22.79 0.71 0.52
CA GLY A 12 21.91 1.58 1.28
C GLY A 12 22.52 2.93 1.67
N ARG A 13 23.73 3.26 1.19
CA ARG A 13 24.30 4.61 1.34
C ARG A 13 23.70 5.57 0.32
N GLU A 14 23.32 6.75 0.78
CA GLU A 14 22.90 7.84 -0.10
C GLU A 14 24.13 8.43 -0.80
N SER A 15 24.11 8.50 -2.13
CA SER A 15 25.14 9.17 -2.94
C SER A 15 24.66 10.48 -3.53
N GLU A 16 23.34 10.65 -3.70
CA GLU A 16 22.72 11.87 -4.19
C GLU A 16 21.35 12.01 -3.53
N ALA A 17 21.16 13.09 -2.77
CA ALA A 17 19.88 13.39 -2.13
C ALA A 17 18.81 13.77 -3.19
N PRO A 18 17.51 13.54 -2.91
CA PRO A 18 16.46 13.92 -3.85
C PRO A 18 16.42 15.42 -4.14
N ASP A 19 16.36 15.80 -5.41
CA ASP A 19 16.12 17.19 -5.82
C ASP A 19 14.68 17.60 -5.48
N MET A 20 14.52 18.35 -4.40
CA MET A 20 13.22 18.78 -3.89
C MET A 20 12.54 19.80 -4.81
N ALA A 21 13.29 20.59 -5.58
CA ALA A 21 12.71 21.49 -6.56
C ALA A 21 12.14 20.70 -7.75
N ALA A 22 12.80 19.60 -8.15
CA ALA A 22 12.23 18.67 -9.13
C ALA A 22 10.96 17.98 -8.62
N VAL A 23 10.93 17.60 -7.34
CA VAL A 23 9.72 17.06 -6.68
C VAL A 23 8.57 18.07 -6.75
N GLU A 24 8.79 19.33 -6.37
CA GLU A 24 7.77 20.39 -6.43
C GLU A 24 7.19 20.59 -7.84
N ARG A 25 8.07 20.64 -8.85
CA ARG A 25 7.64 20.73 -10.26
C ARG A 25 6.82 19.51 -10.69
N ALA A 26 7.26 18.31 -10.30
CA ALA A 26 6.56 17.07 -10.62
C ALA A 26 5.18 16.98 -9.96
N VAL A 27 5.06 17.41 -8.70
CA VAL A 27 3.77 17.46 -7.98
C VAL A 27 2.81 18.44 -8.65
N THR A 28 3.27 19.64 -8.99
CA THR A 28 2.47 20.64 -9.70
C THR A 28 1.96 20.10 -11.03
N ALA A 29 2.84 19.49 -11.83
CA ALA A 29 2.47 18.87 -13.09
C ALA A 29 1.50 17.68 -12.91
N ALA A 30 1.71 16.84 -11.89
CA ALA A 30 0.80 15.73 -11.59
C ALA A 30 -0.60 16.22 -11.23
N LYS A 31 -0.71 17.26 -10.40
CA LYS A 31 -1.99 17.90 -10.04
C LYS A 31 -2.70 18.50 -11.26
N ALA A 32 -1.96 19.22 -12.11
CA ALA A 32 -2.52 19.78 -13.34
C ALA A 32 -3.06 18.71 -14.29
N ASN A 33 -2.51 17.50 -14.25
CA ASN A 33 -2.99 16.34 -15.02
C ASN A 33 -4.11 15.54 -14.31
N GLY A 34 -4.67 16.04 -13.21
CA GLY A 34 -5.78 15.40 -12.50
C GLY A 34 -5.40 14.18 -11.65
N ALA A 35 -4.13 14.08 -11.21
CA ALA A 35 -3.74 13.02 -10.29
C ALA A 35 -4.53 13.10 -8.98
N GLN A 36 -5.05 11.96 -8.52
CA GLN A 36 -5.76 11.83 -7.23
C GLN A 36 -4.86 11.37 -6.09
N GLY A 37 -3.63 10.96 -6.42
CA GLY A 37 -2.60 10.53 -5.48
C GLY A 37 -1.26 10.33 -6.18
N ILE A 38 -0.19 10.18 -5.40
CA ILE A 38 1.17 10.04 -5.90
C ILE A 38 1.83 8.78 -5.33
N ILE A 39 2.56 8.07 -6.20
CA ILE A 39 3.43 6.96 -5.82
C ILE A 39 4.88 7.40 -5.96
N VAL A 40 5.65 7.24 -4.90
CA VAL A 40 7.10 7.49 -4.87
C VAL A 40 7.81 6.15 -4.93
N SER A 41 8.66 5.94 -5.95
CA SER A 41 9.44 4.71 -6.11
C SER A 41 10.86 5.04 -6.52
N PHE A 42 11.82 4.82 -5.62
CA PHE A 42 13.24 4.97 -5.86
C PHE A 42 13.97 3.63 -5.85
N LEU A 43 15.13 3.60 -6.53
CA LEU A 43 16.02 2.45 -6.49
C LEU A 43 16.54 2.22 -5.07
N HIS A 44 16.66 0.96 -4.69
CA HIS A 44 17.16 0.53 -3.37
C HIS A 44 16.37 1.05 -2.15
N ALA A 45 15.16 1.59 -2.34
CA ALA A 45 14.31 2.02 -1.23
C ALA A 45 13.90 0.88 -0.28
N TRP A 46 13.89 -0.37 -0.77
CA TRP A 46 13.72 -1.59 0.02
C TRP A 46 14.85 -1.80 1.05
N ARG A 47 16.05 -1.25 0.77
CA ARG A 47 17.23 -1.34 1.64
C ARG A 47 17.32 -0.14 2.59
N ASN A 48 17.05 1.04 2.08
CA ASN A 48 16.99 2.28 2.85
C ASN A 48 15.89 3.19 2.28
N SER A 49 14.80 3.37 3.03
CA SER A 49 13.61 4.10 2.61
C SER A 49 13.68 5.61 2.86
N ALA A 50 14.80 6.14 3.38
CA ALA A 50 14.90 7.53 3.82
C ALA A 50 14.55 8.55 2.72
N GLN A 51 14.99 8.31 1.48
CA GLN A 51 14.69 9.19 0.34
C GLN A 51 13.21 9.20 -0.03
N GLU A 52 12.56 8.04 -0.05
CA GLU A 52 11.12 8.00 -0.34
C GLU A 52 10.31 8.65 0.80
N ALA A 53 10.73 8.44 2.06
CA ALA A 53 10.08 9.03 3.21
C ALA A 53 10.20 10.56 3.22
N SER A 54 11.38 11.12 2.90
CA SER A 54 11.59 12.57 2.83
C SER A 54 10.77 13.21 1.70
N VAL A 55 10.73 12.57 0.53
CA VAL A 55 9.91 13.01 -0.61
C VAL A 55 8.42 12.92 -0.29
N LYS A 56 7.95 11.82 0.31
CA LYS A 56 6.56 11.69 0.78
C LYS A 56 6.19 12.83 1.72
N ALA A 57 7.02 13.11 2.72
CA ALA A 57 6.77 14.18 3.68
C ALA A 57 6.67 15.56 3.00
N ALA A 58 7.48 15.83 1.97
CA ALA A 58 7.39 17.07 1.20
C ALA A 58 6.11 17.13 0.36
N ILE A 59 5.77 16.05 -0.35
CA ILE A 59 4.54 15.99 -1.17
C ILE A 59 3.31 16.18 -0.28
N THR A 60 3.24 15.55 0.89
CA THR A 60 2.12 15.71 1.83
C THR A 60 1.94 17.16 2.29
N ARG A 61 3.02 17.95 2.41
CA ARG A 61 2.92 19.39 2.71
C ARG A 61 2.48 20.22 1.50
N LEU A 62 2.97 19.89 0.31
CA LEU A 62 2.70 20.63 -0.94
C LEU A 62 1.30 20.36 -1.52
N ALA A 63 0.79 19.15 -1.29
CA ALA A 63 -0.44 18.64 -1.87
C ALA A 63 -1.21 17.80 -0.85
N PHE A 64 -1.70 18.47 0.20
CA PHE A 64 -2.42 17.84 1.32
C PHE A 64 -3.70 17.10 0.89
N ASP A 65 -4.23 17.44 -0.28
CA ASP A 65 -5.40 16.84 -0.92
C ASP A 65 -5.11 15.49 -1.59
N LEU A 66 -3.83 15.18 -1.85
CA LEU A 66 -3.40 13.94 -2.48
C LEU A 66 -2.96 12.92 -1.43
N PHE A 67 -3.40 11.67 -1.58
CA PHE A 67 -2.74 10.58 -0.86
C PHE A 67 -1.36 10.31 -1.49
N VAL A 68 -0.40 9.90 -0.66
CA VAL A 68 0.96 9.59 -1.10
C VAL A 68 1.38 8.24 -0.53
N PHE A 69 1.77 7.32 -1.42
CA PHE A 69 2.37 6.06 -1.03
C PHE A 69 3.83 5.95 -1.49
N THR A 70 4.66 5.30 -0.70
CA THR A 70 6.02 4.94 -1.08
C THR A 70 6.11 3.46 -1.44
N SER A 71 7.05 3.12 -2.32
CA SER A 71 7.27 1.74 -2.73
C SER A 71 7.77 0.87 -1.58
N ALA A 72 8.61 1.44 -0.71
CA ALA A 72 9.16 0.77 0.46
C ALA A 72 8.15 0.57 1.60
N GLU A 73 7.14 1.44 1.76
CA GLU A 73 6.10 1.20 2.79
C GLU A 73 5.05 0.18 2.34
N VAL A 74 4.83 0.04 1.03
CA VAL A 74 3.87 -0.92 0.47
C VAL A 74 4.46 -2.32 0.38
N TRP A 75 5.64 -2.46 -0.24
CA TRP A 75 6.29 -3.76 -0.43
C TRP A 75 7.82 -3.61 -0.48
N PRO A 76 8.54 -3.65 0.66
CA PRO A 76 9.99 -3.42 0.74
C PRO A 76 10.82 -4.63 0.26
N VAL A 77 10.69 -5.03 -1.00
CA VAL A 77 11.53 -6.08 -1.62
C VAL A 77 12.44 -5.54 -2.71
N ILE A 78 13.54 -6.27 -2.92
CA ILE A 78 14.44 -6.07 -4.05
C ILE A 78 13.71 -6.27 -5.39
N ARG A 79 14.17 -5.58 -6.44
CA ARG A 79 13.57 -5.41 -7.79
C ARG A 79 12.53 -4.28 -7.86
N GLU A 80 12.82 -3.31 -8.70
CA GLU A 80 12.05 -2.08 -8.83
C GLU A 80 10.75 -2.25 -9.60
N TYR A 81 10.67 -3.15 -10.59
CA TYR A 81 9.47 -3.33 -11.39
C TYR A 81 8.31 -3.86 -10.53
N GLU A 82 8.50 -5.01 -9.88
CA GLU A 82 7.48 -5.67 -9.05
C GLU A 82 7.09 -4.81 -7.84
N ARG A 83 8.06 -4.15 -7.21
CA ARG A 83 7.81 -3.22 -6.10
C ARG A 83 7.01 -2.00 -6.55
N SER A 84 7.39 -1.39 -7.66
CA SER A 84 6.70 -0.19 -8.17
C SER A 84 5.29 -0.52 -8.66
N SER A 85 5.11 -1.62 -9.40
CA SER A 85 3.80 -2.04 -9.91
C SER A 85 2.83 -2.37 -8.77
N THR A 86 3.32 -3.00 -7.70
CA THR A 86 2.53 -3.20 -6.48
C THR A 86 2.13 -1.88 -5.83
N ALA A 87 3.07 -0.94 -5.66
CA ALA A 87 2.77 0.36 -5.06
C ALA A 87 1.74 1.14 -5.90
N ILE A 88 1.85 1.07 -7.23
CA ILE A 88 0.86 1.61 -8.17
C ILE A 88 -0.50 0.95 -7.97
N LEU A 89 -0.56 -0.38 -7.90
CA LEU A 89 -1.81 -1.11 -7.68
C LEU A 89 -2.46 -0.73 -6.33
N ASN A 90 -1.66 -0.59 -5.27
CA ASN A 90 -2.11 -0.13 -3.96
C ASN A 90 -2.75 1.26 -4.05
N GLY A 91 -2.08 2.22 -4.69
CA GLY A 91 -2.61 3.57 -4.90
C GLY A 91 -3.84 3.61 -5.79
N TYR A 92 -3.88 2.79 -6.84
CA TYR A 92 -5.00 2.74 -7.78
C TYR A 92 -6.32 2.35 -7.11
N VAL A 93 -6.30 1.35 -6.22
CA VAL A 93 -7.50 0.89 -5.51
C VAL A 93 -7.82 1.72 -4.26
N HIS A 94 -6.84 2.46 -3.75
CA HIS A 94 -6.93 3.13 -2.44
C HIS A 94 -8.17 4.02 -2.26
N PRO A 95 -8.54 4.94 -3.19
CA PRO A 95 -9.69 5.82 -2.99
C PRO A 95 -11.00 5.06 -2.73
N ARG A 96 -11.23 3.99 -3.50
CA ARG A 96 -12.44 3.16 -3.39
C ARG A 96 -12.46 2.36 -2.10
N VAL A 97 -11.34 1.71 -1.78
CA VAL A 97 -11.19 0.91 -0.55
C VAL A 97 -11.31 1.79 0.69
N SER A 98 -10.68 2.96 0.68
CA SER A 98 -10.66 3.86 1.81
C SER A 98 -12.05 4.42 2.14
N GLY A 99 -12.79 4.84 1.12
CA GLY A 99 -14.18 5.27 1.28
C GLY A 99 -15.08 4.17 1.81
N TYR A 100 -14.98 2.96 1.24
CA TYR A 100 -15.78 1.80 1.68
C TYR A 100 -15.53 1.44 3.15
N LEU A 101 -14.26 1.31 3.54
CA LEU A 101 -13.90 0.91 4.90
C LEU A 101 -14.30 1.97 5.93
N THR A 102 -14.21 3.24 5.58
CA THR A 102 -14.69 4.35 6.44
C THR A 102 -16.20 4.27 6.64
N ALA A 103 -16.96 4.13 5.55
CA ALA A 103 -18.42 4.00 5.62
C ALA A 103 -18.86 2.78 6.43
N LEU A 104 -18.14 1.65 6.32
CA LEU A 104 -18.39 0.44 7.09
C LEU A 104 -18.18 0.67 8.60
N GLU A 105 -17.03 1.22 8.99
CA GLU A 105 -16.72 1.53 10.40
C GLU A 105 -17.78 2.46 11.02
N GLU A 106 -18.15 3.53 10.32
CA GLU A 106 -19.18 4.47 10.78
C GLU A 106 -20.56 3.83 10.91
N ARG A 107 -20.92 2.95 9.97
CA ARG A 107 -22.22 2.25 10.01
C ARG A 107 -22.30 1.28 11.17
N LEU A 108 -21.25 0.51 11.42
CA LEU A 108 -21.17 -0.43 12.55
C LEU A 108 -21.23 0.33 13.89
N LYS A 109 -20.47 1.42 14.01
CA LYS A 109 -20.49 2.29 15.19
C LYS A 109 -21.89 2.87 15.45
N ARG A 110 -22.56 3.41 14.42
CA ARG A 110 -23.93 3.95 14.54
C ARG A 110 -24.97 2.90 14.95
N ARG A 111 -24.74 1.63 14.63
CA ARG A 111 -25.61 0.52 15.02
C ARG A 111 -25.28 -0.07 16.40
N GLY A 112 -24.31 0.50 17.12
CA GLY A 112 -23.91 0.01 18.44
C GLY A 112 -23.20 -1.33 18.41
N VAL A 113 -22.61 -1.74 17.28
CA VAL A 113 -21.81 -2.97 17.19
C VAL A 113 -20.51 -2.74 17.98
N PRO A 114 -20.26 -3.49 19.07
CA PRO A 114 -19.08 -3.27 19.91
C PRO A 114 -17.80 -3.84 19.30
N ALA A 115 -17.93 -4.82 18.41
CA ALA A 115 -16.80 -5.46 17.74
C ALA A 115 -16.19 -4.55 16.67
N ARG A 116 -14.85 -4.51 16.63
CA ARG A 116 -14.11 -3.82 15.57
C ARG A 116 -14.20 -4.63 14.26
N PRO A 117 -14.47 -4.01 13.10
CA PRO A 117 -14.43 -4.73 11.83
C PRO A 117 -13.02 -5.23 11.53
N MET A 118 -12.93 -6.52 11.20
CA MET A 118 -11.72 -7.18 10.72
C MET A 118 -11.91 -7.61 9.28
N LEU A 119 -10.84 -7.54 8.51
CA LEU A 119 -10.77 -7.85 7.08
C LEU A 119 -9.80 -8.99 6.88
N THR A 120 -10.08 -9.84 5.90
CA THR A 120 -9.18 -10.94 5.54
C THR A 120 -8.08 -10.46 4.60
N LYS A 121 -6.93 -11.11 4.68
CA LYS A 121 -5.75 -10.85 3.86
C LYS A 121 -5.53 -11.96 2.84
N SER A 122 -4.81 -11.67 1.77
CA SER A 122 -4.38 -12.66 0.76
C SER A 122 -3.51 -13.78 1.34
N ASN A 123 -2.87 -13.55 2.49
CA ASN A 123 -2.07 -14.55 3.19
C ASN A 123 -2.89 -15.38 4.21
N GLY A 124 -4.22 -15.28 4.21
CA GLY A 124 -5.11 -16.00 5.12
C GLY A 124 -5.22 -15.39 6.53
N GLY A 125 -4.47 -14.34 6.84
CA GLY A 125 -4.57 -13.61 8.11
C GLY A 125 -5.68 -12.56 8.13
N LEU A 126 -5.73 -11.80 9.23
CA LEU A 126 -6.64 -10.66 9.39
C LEU A 126 -5.89 -9.32 9.43
N MET A 127 -6.60 -8.24 9.13
CA MET A 127 -6.19 -6.85 9.34
C MET A 127 -7.38 -6.01 9.77
N ASN A 128 -7.12 -4.86 10.39
CA ASN A 128 -8.16 -3.88 10.67
C ASN A 128 -8.38 -2.92 9.49
N ALA A 129 -9.45 -2.13 9.54
CA ALA A 129 -9.76 -1.17 8.47
C ALA A 129 -8.70 -0.06 8.28
N ALA A 130 -8.00 0.37 9.34
CA ALA A 130 -6.92 1.36 9.20
C ALA A 130 -5.72 0.79 8.43
N GLU A 131 -5.37 -0.47 8.67
CA GLU A 131 -4.37 -1.21 7.89
C GLU A 131 -4.85 -1.42 6.45
N GLY A 132 -6.11 -1.81 6.25
CA GLY A 132 -6.71 -2.02 4.93
C GLY A 132 -6.75 -0.75 4.07
N LYS A 133 -6.84 0.43 4.69
CA LYS A 133 -6.72 1.73 4.01
C LYS A 133 -5.30 2.02 3.53
N ARG A 134 -4.27 1.52 4.23
CA ARG A 134 -2.85 1.78 3.90
C ARG A 134 -2.27 0.73 2.95
N ALA A 135 -2.57 -0.53 3.20
CA ALA A 135 -2.05 -1.68 2.45
C ALA A 135 -3.18 -2.42 1.72
N CYS A 136 -3.94 -1.69 0.89
CA CYS A 136 -5.07 -2.20 0.13
C CYS A 136 -4.73 -3.43 -0.71
N VAL A 137 -3.50 -3.48 -1.24
CA VAL A 137 -3.00 -4.60 -2.05
C VAL A 137 -3.04 -5.95 -1.32
N ASN A 138 -2.93 -5.94 0.02
CA ASN A 138 -2.99 -7.16 0.84
C ASN A 138 -4.40 -7.77 0.96
N MET A 139 -5.43 -7.11 0.42
CA MET A 139 -6.79 -7.65 0.35
C MET A 139 -7.13 -8.24 -1.03
N LEU A 140 -6.25 -8.13 -2.02
CA LEU A 140 -6.50 -8.70 -3.34
C LEU A 140 -6.61 -10.21 -3.22
N LEU A 141 -7.72 -10.79 -3.69
CA LEU A 141 -8.01 -12.22 -3.58
C LEU A 141 -8.08 -12.74 -2.12
N SER A 142 -8.36 -11.88 -1.13
CA SER A 142 -8.48 -12.34 0.26
C SER A 142 -9.66 -13.30 0.50
N GLY A 143 -10.72 -13.19 -0.30
CA GLY A 143 -11.87 -14.10 -0.24
C GLY A 143 -11.53 -15.54 -0.60
N THR A 144 -10.75 -15.75 -1.67
CA THR A 144 -10.30 -17.10 -2.07
C THR A 144 -9.32 -17.66 -1.04
N ALA A 145 -8.39 -16.84 -0.54
CA ALA A 145 -7.50 -17.24 0.56
C ALA A 145 -8.30 -17.67 1.80
N SER A 146 -9.36 -16.94 2.16
CA SER A 146 -10.24 -17.30 3.28
C SER A 146 -10.97 -18.63 3.05
N GLY A 147 -11.40 -18.88 1.81
CA GLY A 147 -11.98 -20.17 1.40
C GLY A 147 -11.00 -21.33 1.58
N VAL A 148 -9.74 -21.16 1.15
CA VAL A 148 -8.67 -22.15 1.33
C VAL A 148 -8.40 -22.39 2.83
N ILE A 149 -8.36 -21.34 3.65
CA ILE A 149 -8.19 -21.47 5.10
C ILE A 149 -9.35 -22.28 5.72
N GLY A 150 -10.59 -21.97 5.35
CA GLY A 150 -11.77 -22.70 5.83
C GLY A 150 -11.78 -24.17 5.40
N ALA A 151 -11.52 -24.44 4.12
CA ALA A 151 -11.44 -25.80 3.59
C ALA A 151 -10.31 -26.61 4.24
N SER A 152 -9.13 -26.01 4.42
CA SER A 152 -8.00 -26.62 5.10
C SER A 152 -8.31 -26.92 6.58
N TRP A 153 -9.04 -26.03 7.27
CA TRP A 153 -9.48 -26.28 8.64
C TRP A 153 -10.45 -27.46 8.70
N LEU A 154 -11.44 -27.52 7.80
CA LEU A 154 -12.43 -28.60 7.75
C LEU A 154 -11.79 -29.95 7.41
N ALA A 155 -10.89 -29.99 6.42
CA ALA A 155 -10.16 -31.19 6.04
C ALA A 155 -9.41 -31.81 7.24
N ARG A 156 -8.72 -30.98 8.03
CA ARG A 156 -8.06 -31.42 9.27
C ARG A 156 -9.02 -32.00 10.31
N GLN A 157 -10.25 -31.46 10.41
CA GLN A 157 -11.26 -32.05 11.31
C GLN A 157 -11.70 -33.44 10.84
N GLY A 158 -11.60 -33.72 9.53
CA GLY A 158 -11.85 -35.03 8.94
C GLY A 158 -10.64 -35.97 8.92
N GLY A 159 -9.49 -35.57 9.47
CA GLY A 159 -8.25 -36.37 9.44
C GLY A 159 -7.49 -36.30 8.11
N GLU A 160 -7.83 -35.36 7.23
CA GLU A 160 -7.18 -35.20 5.92
C GLU A 160 -6.12 -34.09 5.97
N ASP A 161 -4.87 -34.46 5.69
CA ASP A 161 -3.73 -33.52 5.67
C ASP A 161 -3.52 -32.85 4.30
N LYS A 162 -4.19 -33.33 3.24
CA LYS A 162 -4.05 -32.84 1.86
C LYS A 162 -5.42 -32.60 1.24
N VAL A 163 -5.65 -31.38 0.74
CA VAL A 163 -6.92 -30.99 0.12
C VAL A 163 -6.65 -30.08 -1.09
N LEU A 164 -7.45 -30.24 -2.13
CA LEU A 164 -7.50 -29.36 -3.31
C LEU A 164 -8.85 -28.63 -3.30
N THR A 165 -8.82 -27.31 -3.55
CA THR A 165 -9.98 -26.41 -3.51
C THR A 165 -10.22 -25.75 -4.86
#